data_AF-A0A961UXY6-F1
#
_entry.id   AF-A0A961UXY6-F1
#
_cell.length_a   1.000
_cell.length_b   1.000
_cell.length_c   1.000
_cell.angle_alpha   90.00
_cell.angle_beta   90.00
_cell.angle_gamma   90.00
#
_symmetry.space_group_name_H-M   'P 1'
#
loop_
_entity.id
_entity.type
_entity.pdbx_description
1 polymer ?
#
loop_
_entity_poly.entity_id
_entity_poly.type
_entity_poly.pdbx_seq_one_letter_code
_entity_poly.pdbx_strand_id
1 'polypeptide(L)'
;PIHKAVSRAIRAMEAAGGWLLQNGRQNPVAAGAAAFNLLNVFAIAISGALLAKSALVAARHIEAGEGNAEFLKEKIAVARFFAGQIMPEADARLAAVLDAHEGALQLYPSSLA
;
A
#
# COMPACT_ATOMS: atom_id res chain seq x y z
N PRO A 1 -2.51 11.82 -12.28
CA PRO A 1 -2.06 10.39 -12.19
C PRO A 1 -1.81 9.97 -10.73
N ILE A 2 -0.96 10.70 -9.98
CA ILE A 2 -0.60 10.38 -8.58
C ILE A 2 -1.85 10.26 -7.67
N HIS A 3 -2.73 11.27 -7.67
CA HIS A 3 -3.96 11.24 -6.86
C HIS A 3 -4.78 9.96 -7.06
N LYS A 4 -5.03 9.56 -8.32
CA LYS A 4 -5.83 8.36 -8.64
C LYS A 4 -5.18 7.08 -8.09
N ALA A 5 -3.85 6.97 -8.18
CA ALA A 5 -3.11 5.83 -7.65
C ALA A 5 -3.18 5.78 -6.12
N VAL A 6 -2.98 6.92 -5.45
CA VAL A 6 -3.09 7.03 -3.98
C VAL A 6 -4.50 6.65 -3.51
N SER A 7 -5.55 7.20 -4.13
CA SER A 7 -6.93 6.86 -3.76
C SER A 7 -7.21 5.37 -3.93
N ARG A 8 -6.60 4.70 -4.91
CA ARG A 8 -6.76 3.26 -5.11
C ARG A 8 -6.03 2.47 -4.02
N ALA A 9 -4.77 2.80 -3.73
CA ALA A 9 -4.01 2.16 -2.67
C ALA A 9 -4.65 2.33 -1.28
N ILE A 10 -5.24 3.50 -0.99
CA ILE A 10 -5.99 3.73 0.26
C ILE A 10 -7.23 2.84 0.32
N ARG A 11 -8.02 2.73 -0.75
CA ARG A 11 -9.16 1.81 -0.78
C ARG A 11 -8.74 0.35 -0.58
N ALA A 12 -7.60 -0.05 -1.15
CA ALA A 12 -7.06 -1.39 -0.93
C ALA A 12 -6.67 -1.62 0.53
N MET A 13 -6.05 -0.63 1.18
CA MET A 13 -5.72 -0.67 2.61
C MET A 13 -6.97 -0.76 3.49
N GLU A 14 -8.00 0.03 3.20
CA GLU A 14 -9.28 0.00 3.92
C GLU A 14 -9.96 -1.37 3.77
N ALA A 15 -10.00 -1.92 2.57
CA ALA A 15 -10.56 -3.24 2.31
C ALA A 15 -9.80 -4.36 3.04
N ALA A 16 -8.45 -4.32 2.98
CA ALA A 16 -7.62 -5.31 3.65
C ALA A 16 -7.74 -5.24 5.19
N GLY A 17 -7.76 -4.03 5.74
CA GLY A 17 -8.00 -3.81 7.18
C GLY A 17 -9.40 -4.25 7.62
N GLY A 18 -10.43 -3.95 6.81
CA GLY A 18 -11.80 -4.40 7.04
C GLY A 18 -11.90 -5.93 7.05
N TRP A 19 -11.24 -6.60 6.11
CA TRP A 19 -11.17 -8.07 6.09
C TRP A 19 -10.53 -8.62 7.37
N LEU A 20 -9.41 -8.05 7.83
CA LEU A 20 -8.75 -8.50 9.06
C LEU A 20 -9.68 -8.34 10.28
N LEU A 21 -10.36 -7.21 10.40
CA LEU A 21 -11.27 -6.94 11.52
C LEU A 21 -12.45 -7.93 11.56
N GLN A 22 -12.96 -8.33 10.40
CA GLN A 22 -14.09 -9.26 10.29
C GLN A 22 -13.67 -10.72 10.53
N ASN A 23 -12.53 -11.14 9.98
CA ASN A 23 -12.15 -12.56 9.92
C ASN A 23 -11.05 -12.93 10.92
N GLY A 24 -10.16 -12.00 11.25
CA GLY A 24 -8.90 -12.32 11.92
C GLY A 24 -9.03 -12.81 13.36
N ARG A 25 -10.09 -12.40 14.08
CA ARG A 25 -10.38 -12.90 15.43
C ARG A 25 -10.96 -14.31 15.44
N GLN A 26 -11.71 -14.66 14.40
CA GLN A 26 -12.40 -15.95 14.31
C GLN A 26 -11.50 -17.02 13.69
N ASN A 27 -10.56 -16.62 12.83
CA ASN A 27 -9.61 -17.52 12.18
C ASN A 27 -8.18 -16.97 12.27
N PRO A 28 -7.47 -17.23 13.39
CA PRO A 28 -6.09 -16.77 13.58
C PRO A 28 -5.11 -17.31 12.54
N VAL A 29 -5.34 -18.50 11.99
CA VAL A 29 -4.48 -19.11 10.95
C VAL A 29 -4.61 -18.33 9.64
N ALA A 30 -5.84 -18.01 9.22
CA ALA A 30 -6.08 -17.15 8.06
C ALA A 30 -5.51 -15.73 8.27
N ALA A 31 -5.61 -15.19 9.49
CA ALA A 31 -4.98 -13.92 9.83
C ALA A 31 -3.44 -13.96 9.66
N GLY A 32 -2.81 -15.05 10.10
CA GLY A 32 -1.39 -15.31 9.89
C GLY A 32 -1.01 -15.40 8.42
N ALA A 33 -1.80 -16.10 7.61
CA ALA A 33 -1.61 -16.21 6.16
C ALA A 33 -1.70 -14.84 5.45
N ALA A 34 -2.60 -13.97 5.90
CA ALA A 34 -2.79 -12.63 5.33
C ALA A 34 -1.74 -11.60 5.78
N ALA A 35 -1.07 -11.83 6.91
CA ALA A 35 -0.31 -10.80 7.64
C ALA A 35 0.73 -10.08 6.79
N PHE A 36 1.52 -10.82 6.00
CA PHE A 36 2.56 -10.23 5.16
C PHE A 36 1.98 -9.33 4.06
N ASN A 37 0.95 -9.81 3.37
CA ASN A 37 0.30 -9.02 2.30
C ASN A 37 -0.41 -7.80 2.88
N LEU A 38 -1.09 -7.96 4.03
CA LEU A 38 -1.74 -6.86 4.74
C LEU A 38 -0.73 -5.75 5.10
N LEU A 39 0.41 -6.11 5.70
CA LEU A 39 1.48 -5.17 6.04
C LEU A 39 1.93 -4.37 4.82
N ASN A 40 2.15 -5.05 3.70
CA ASN A 40 2.62 -4.41 2.48
C ASN A 40 1.58 -3.49 1.84
N VAL A 41 0.29 -3.85 1.86
CA VAL A 41 -0.78 -2.95 1.40
C VAL A 41 -0.77 -1.65 2.22
N PHE A 42 -0.65 -1.75 3.55
CA PHE A 42 -0.52 -0.59 4.43
C PHE A 42 0.72 0.25 4.11
N ALA A 43 1.88 -0.40 3.96
CA ALA A 43 3.13 0.28 3.63
C ALA A 43 3.01 1.07 2.32
N ILE A 44 2.47 0.46 1.26
CA ILE A 44 2.30 1.10 -0.05
C ILE A 44 1.36 2.30 0.04
N ALA A 45 0.22 2.16 0.73
CA ALA A 45 -0.75 3.24 0.87
C ALA A 45 -0.17 4.44 1.63
N ILE A 46 0.48 4.19 2.77
CA ILE A 46 1.08 5.25 3.62
C ILE A 46 2.23 5.94 2.90
N SER A 47 3.18 5.18 2.35
CA SER A 47 4.30 5.73 1.58
C SER A 47 3.81 6.52 0.37
N GLY A 48 2.80 6.02 -0.33
CA GLY A 48 2.20 6.71 -1.46
C GLY A 48 1.55 8.04 -1.10
N ALA A 49 0.82 8.10 0.01
CA ALA A 49 0.21 9.33 0.51
C ALA A 49 1.27 10.38 0.90
N LEU A 50 2.35 9.97 1.57
CA LEU A 50 3.45 10.86 1.97
C LEU A 50 4.22 11.39 0.77
N LEU A 51 4.51 10.54 -0.23
CA LEU A 51 5.15 10.97 -1.48
C LEU A 51 4.26 11.94 -2.27
N ALA A 52 2.95 11.70 -2.32
CA ALA A 52 2.01 12.61 -2.96
C ALA A 52 1.94 13.97 -2.24
N LYS A 53 1.94 13.97 -0.89
CA LYS A 53 2.02 15.20 -0.09
C LYS A 53 3.32 15.96 -0.38
N SER A 54 4.46 15.27 -0.44
CA SER A 54 5.74 15.88 -0.77
C SER A 54 5.76 16.47 -2.18
N ALA A 55 5.20 15.77 -3.17
CA ALA A 55 5.10 16.26 -4.54
C ALA A 55 4.19 17.50 -4.66
N LEU A 56 3.10 17.55 -3.89
CA LEU A 56 2.22 18.72 -3.84
C LEU A 56 2.94 19.95 -3.26
N VAL A 57 3.68 19.77 -2.16
CA VAL A 57 4.49 20.85 -1.57
C VAL A 57 5.58 21.29 -2.54
N ALA A 58 6.24 20.34 -3.22
CA ALA A 58 7.26 20.66 -4.21
C ALA A 58 6.73 21.47 -5.40
N ALA A 59 5.54 21.13 -5.90
CA ALA A 59 4.88 21.90 -6.96
C ALA A 59 4.62 23.35 -6.54
N ARG A 60 4.15 23.57 -5.29
CA ARG A 60 3.90 24.91 -4.75
C ARG A 60 5.18 25.75 -4.64
N HIS A 61 6.28 25.18 -4.16
CA HIS A 61 7.56 25.91 -4.10
C HIS A 61 8.09 26.26 -5.51
N ILE A 62 7.92 25.38 -6.49
CA ILE A 62 8.26 25.69 -7.89
C ILE A 62 7.43 26.87 -8.40
N GLU A 63 6.13 26.89 -8.14
CA GLU A 63 5.23 28.00 -8.52
C GLU A 63 5.61 29.32 -7.84
N ALA A 64 6.06 29.25 -6.58
CA ALA A 64 6.51 30.41 -5.82
C ALA A 64 7.95 30.88 -6.17
N GLY A 65 8.68 30.12 -7.00
CA GLY A 65 10.09 30.43 -7.30
C GLY A 65 11.04 30.20 -6.13
N GLU A 66 10.66 29.35 -5.18
CA GLU A 66 11.41 29.08 -3.94
C GLU A 66 12.22 27.78 -4.02
N GLY A 67 13.42 27.80 -3.45
CA GLY A 67 14.26 26.61 -3.27
C GLY A 67 14.96 26.12 -4.56
N ASN A 68 15.45 24.89 -4.53
CA ASN A 68 16.16 24.28 -5.66
C ASN A 68 15.17 23.62 -6.63
N ALA A 69 14.97 24.25 -7.79
CA ALA A 69 14.03 23.79 -8.81
C ALA A 69 14.32 22.37 -9.35
N GLU A 70 15.58 21.95 -9.43
CA GLU A 70 15.96 20.61 -9.90
C GLU A 70 15.52 19.55 -8.88
N PHE A 71 15.88 19.74 -7.61
CA PHE A 71 15.48 18.85 -6.51
C PHE A 71 13.95 18.74 -6.36
N LEU A 72 13.23 19.86 -6.51
CA LEU A 72 11.77 19.87 -6.40
C LEU A 72 11.11 19.12 -7.58
N LYS A 73 11.66 19.23 -8.79
CA LYS A 73 11.21 18.45 -9.95
C LYS A 73 11.48 16.96 -9.75
N GLU A 74 12.61 16.58 -9.17
CA GLU A 74 12.93 15.20 -8.81
C GLU A 74 11.94 14.62 -7.80
N LYS A 75 11.55 15.38 -6.77
CA LYS A 75 10.52 14.94 -5.80
C LYS A 75 9.20 14.58 -6.48
N ILE A 76 8.79 15.39 -7.46
CA ILE A 76 7.59 15.12 -8.26
C ILE A 76 7.80 13.87 -9.12
N ALA A 77 8.97 13.70 -9.72
CA ALA A 77 9.31 12.55 -10.55
C ALA A 77 9.27 11.24 -9.75
N VAL A 78 9.86 11.20 -8.55
CA VAL A 78 9.81 10.03 -7.65
C VAL A 78 8.38 9.66 -7.28
N ALA A 79 7.54 10.64 -6.94
CA ALA A 79 6.14 10.37 -6.63
C ALA A 79 5.35 9.83 -7.84
N ARG A 80 5.65 10.31 -9.06
CA ARG A 80 5.07 9.76 -10.30
C ARG A 80 5.51 8.32 -10.55
N PHE A 81 6.80 8.03 -10.38
CA PHE A 81 7.34 6.68 -10.52
C PHE A 81 6.65 5.72 -9.54
N PHE A 82 6.63 6.06 -8.25
CA PHE A 82 6.01 5.23 -7.23
C PHE A 82 4.52 4.98 -7.51
N ALA A 83 3.80 6.02 -7.94
CA ALA A 83 2.39 5.91 -8.31
C ALA A 83 2.13 4.98 -9.51
N GLY A 84 3.03 4.95 -10.48
CA GLY A 84 2.88 4.14 -11.69
C GLY A 84 3.41 2.72 -11.55
N GLN A 85 4.48 2.52 -10.78
CA GLN A 85 5.24 1.27 -10.78
C GLN A 85 5.05 0.46 -9.50
N ILE A 86 4.81 1.10 -8.35
CA ILE A 86 4.76 0.42 -7.05
C ILE A 86 3.33 0.34 -6.49
N MET A 87 2.58 1.44 -6.55
CA MET A 87 1.20 1.46 -6.02
C MET A 87 0.25 0.41 -6.63
N PRO A 88 0.34 0.01 -7.92
CA PRO A 88 -0.51 -1.06 -8.45
C PRO A 88 -0.39 -2.39 -7.72
N GLU A 89 0.77 -2.65 -7.09
CA GLU A 89 0.96 -3.89 -6.33
C GLU A 89 0.05 -3.98 -5.09
N ALA A 90 -0.54 -2.86 -4.63
CA ALA A 90 -1.52 -2.87 -3.53
C ALA A 90 -2.78 -3.67 -3.91
N ASP A 91 -3.23 -3.59 -5.17
CA ASP A 91 -4.40 -4.34 -5.64
C ASP A 91 -4.10 -5.85 -5.68
N ALA A 92 -2.91 -6.23 -6.16
CA ALA A 92 -2.48 -7.63 -6.20
C ALA A 92 -2.34 -8.24 -4.80
N ARG A 93 -1.77 -7.49 -3.85
CA ARG A 93 -1.64 -7.95 -2.46
C ARG A 93 -2.97 -7.98 -1.74
N LEU A 94 -3.89 -7.06 -2.03
CA LEU A 94 -5.26 -7.14 -1.53
C LEU A 94 -5.93 -8.44 -1.96
N ALA A 95 -5.77 -8.85 -3.22
CA ALA A 95 -6.34 -10.11 -3.70
C ALA A 95 -5.83 -11.29 -2.85
N ALA A 96 -4.54 -11.33 -2.53
CA ALA A 96 -3.97 -12.35 -1.65
C ALA A 96 -4.45 -12.27 -0.19
N VAL A 97 -4.76 -11.07 0.33
CA VAL A 97 -5.37 -10.91 1.67
C VAL A 97 -6.79 -11.49 1.67
N LEU A 98 -7.58 -11.20 0.63
CA LEU A 98 -8.98 -11.64 0.57
C LEU A 98 -9.12 -13.15 0.37
N ASP A 99 -8.13 -13.79 -0.27
CA ASP A 99 -8.06 -15.25 -0.47
C ASP A 99 -7.51 -16.00 0.76
N ALA A 100 -6.96 -15.30 1.76
CA ALA A 100 -6.31 -15.94 2.89
C ALA A 100 -7.28 -16.84 3.67
N HIS A 101 -6.98 -18.14 3.69
CA HIS A 101 -7.76 -19.17 4.37
C HIS A 101 -6.84 -20.23 5.00
N GLU A 102 -7.38 -21.10 5.85
CA GLU A 102 -6.61 -22.15 6.54
C GLU A 102 -5.85 -23.09 5.58
N GLY A 103 -6.46 -23.40 4.43
CA GLY A 103 -5.83 -24.14 3.33
C GLY A 103 -4.59 -23.48 2.71
N ALA A 104 -4.39 -22.16 2.87
CA ALA A 104 -3.25 -21.45 2.30
C ALA A 104 -1.95 -21.79 3.06
N LEU A 105 -2.07 -22.31 4.28
CA LEU A 105 -0.97 -22.77 5.12
C LEU A 105 -0.92 -24.31 5.26
N GLN A 106 -1.74 -25.07 4.52
CA GLN A 106 -1.71 -26.55 4.56
C GLN A 106 -0.40 -27.17 4.08
N LEU A 107 0.49 -26.39 3.46
CA LEU A 107 1.85 -26.81 3.14
C LEU A 107 2.76 -26.95 4.39
N TYR A 108 2.34 -26.42 5.54
CA TYR A 108 3.09 -26.59 6.79
C TYR A 108 2.63 -27.87 7.52
N PRO A 109 3.58 -28.76 7.89
CA PRO A 109 3.23 -29.97 8.62
C PRO A 109 2.56 -29.60 9.95
N SER A 110 1.53 -30.38 10.32
CA SER A 110 0.64 -30.18 11.46
C SER A 110 1.32 -30.13 12.83
N SER A 111 2.65 -30.30 12.89
CA SER A 111 3.47 -30.21 14.09
C SER A 111 3.88 -28.79 14.48
N LEU A 112 3.49 -27.77 13.69
CA LEU A 112 3.84 -26.35 13.91
C LEU A 112 2.62 -25.42 14.06
N ALA A 113 1.40 -25.95 14.05
CA ALA A 113 0.15 -25.23 14.28
C ALA A 113 -0.38 -25.52 15.70
#